data_AF-A0A1X6YW13-F1
#
_entry.id   AF-A0A1X6YW13-F1
#
_cell.length_a   1.000
_cell.length_b   1.000
_cell.length_c   1.000
_cell.angle_alpha   90.00
_cell.angle_beta   90.00
_cell.angle_gamma   90.00
#
_symmetry.space_group_name_H-M   'P 1'
#
loop_
_entity.id
_entity.type
_entity.pdbx_description
1 polymer ?
#
loop_
_entity_poly.entity_id
_entity_poly.type
_entity_poly.pdbx_seq_one_letter_code
_entity_poly.pdbx_strand_id
1 'polypeptide(L)'
;MTFRKYQALHDLQCAASQLLGSIQRDLTAYERSINEKLIPHSTSRIPHWTLGLTQQYWSSLISKSCTPTESDLEFLLATCLLLLDRFENPDRSSDFEWEWDECADIYRSAPAPIRSALMNGFEVARQYDLVSEQIRPTKGDLTTYSTSEIIAPLLDIARALTNEERAEIATADYGCNIDKHRSALDALLNSADCRFHDSWFPTEVVSLVAYVSGATGFEGCSALILANAIYNNDNSDSASYRWQSNKFSYLDLPLAAGKPIISAFRHLYETITDWDPFFDTFAPERLPLHSYIPWNSDKDPERPALPKPVPKSE
;
A
#
# COMPACT_ATOMS: atom_id res chain seq x y z
N MET A 1 -9.87 10.29 -12.64
CA MET A 1 -9.83 9.83 -11.24
C MET A 1 -8.74 8.78 -11.17
N THR A 2 -7.69 9.02 -10.38
CA THR A 2 -6.42 8.27 -10.41
C THR A 2 -6.44 7.09 -9.45
N PHE A 3 -5.59 6.07 -9.68
CA PHE A 3 -5.38 4.95 -8.75
C PHE A 3 -5.17 5.41 -7.31
N ARG A 4 -4.37 6.46 -7.12
CA ARG A 4 -4.03 7.05 -5.81
C ARG A 4 -5.28 7.38 -4.98
N LYS A 5 -6.32 7.97 -5.57
CA LYS A 5 -7.56 8.29 -4.86
C LYS A 5 -8.25 7.03 -4.35
N TYR A 6 -8.38 6.01 -5.20
CA TYR A 6 -9.03 4.76 -4.79
C TYR A 6 -8.23 4.03 -3.71
N GLN A 7 -6.89 4.00 -3.83
CA GLN A 7 -6.02 3.39 -2.83
C GLN A 7 -6.12 4.12 -1.49
N ALA A 8 -6.12 5.47 -1.47
CA ALA A 8 -6.26 6.24 -0.23
C ALA A 8 -7.62 6.03 0.46
N LEU A 9 -8.70 5.94 -0.32
CA LEU A 9 -10.04 5.61 0.21
C LEU A 9 -10.10 4.19 0.79
N HIS A 10 -9.56 3.20 0.06
CA HIS A 10 -9.45 1.83 0.54
C HIS A 10 -8.62 1.78 1.83
N ASP A 11 -7.53 2.53 1.87
CA ASP A 11 -6.70 2.62 3.05
C ASP A 11 -7.53 3.17 4.24
N LEU A 12 -8.12 4.35 4.13
CA LEU A 12 -8.93 4.92 5.21
C LEU A 12 -10.02 3.96 5.75
N GLN A 13 -10.60 3.13 4.88
CA GLN A 13 -11.54 2.07 5.28
C GLN A 13 -10.86 1.00 6.15
N CYS A 14 -9.72 0.46 5.72
CA CYS A 14 -8.92 -0.48 6.52
C CYS A 14 -8.50 0.12 7.88
N ALA A 15 -8.09 1.40 7.88
CA ALA A 15 -7.72 2.15 9.09
C ALA A 15 -8.85 2.14 10.12
N ALA A 16 -10.03 2.56 9.67
CA ALA A 16 -11.21 2.69 10.49
C ALA A 16 -11.71 1.34 10.99
N SER A 17 -11.71 0.29 10.15
CA SER A 17 -12.01 -1.08 10.58
C SER A 17 -11.08 -1.55 11.70
N GLN A 18 -9.77 -1.31 11.57
CA GLN A 18 -8.76 -1.71 12.57
C GLN A 18 -8.91 -0.92 13.88
N LEU A 19 -9.16 0.39 13.80
CA LEU A 19 -9.39 1.26 14.96
C LEU A 19 -10.67 0.86 15.69
N LEU A 20 -11.77 0.65 14.97
CA LEU A 20 -13.03 0.18 15.57
C LEU A 20 -12.86 -1.16 16.27
N GLY A 21 -12.17 -2.11 15.64
CA GLY A 21 -11.88 -3.41 16.26
C GLY A 21 -10.98 -3.31 17.50
N SER A 22 -10.16 -2.26 17.61
CA SER A 22 -9.34 -2.00 18.80
C SER A 22 -10.17 -1.38 19.93
N ILE A 23 -10.99 -0.37 19.62
CA ILE A 23 -11.93 0.24 20.55
C ILE A 23 -12.91 -0.80 21.11
N GLN A 24 -13.46 -1.68 20.27
CA GLN A 24 -14.36 -2.74 20.70
C GLN A 24 -13.67 -3.74 21.64
N ARG A 25 -12.41 -4.09 21.39
CA ARG A 25 -11.65 -4.97 22.28
C ARG A 25 -11.38 -4.32 23.63
N ASP A 26 -11.05 -3.04 23.65
CA ASP A 26 -10.82 -2.28 24.89
C ASP A 26 -12.11 -2.16 25.70
N LEU A 27 -13.25 -1.91 25.03
CA LEU A 27 -14.57 -1.93 25.66
C LEU A 27 -14.92 -3.31 26.20
N THR A 28 -14.70 -4.39 25.44
CA THR A 28 -15.00 -5.76 25.89
C THR A 28 -14.10 -6.17 27.08
N ALA A 29 -12.85 -5.68 27.11
CA ALA A 29 -11.94 -5.89 28.24
C ALA A 29 -12.39 -5.12 29.49
N TYR A 30 -12.97 -3.92 29.32
CA TYR A 30 -13.55 -3.10 30.38
C TYR A 30 -14.93 -3.62 30.85
N GLU A 31 -15.74 -4.15 29.93
CA GLU A 31 -17.08 -4.71 30.13
C GLU A 31 -17.10 -6.12 30.74
N ARG A 32 -15.93 -6.75 30.98
CA ARG A 32 -15.83 -7.82 32.00
C ARG A 32 -16.16 -7.32 33.42
N SER A 33 -16.34 -6.01 33.62
CA SER A 33 -16.88 -5.45 34.85
C SER A 33 -18.33 -4.94 34.76
N ILE A 34 -18.87 -4.64 33.57
CA ILE A 34 -20.26 -4.15 33.41
C ILE A 34 -20.80 -4.59 32.05
N ASN A 35 -21.79 -5.49 32.08
CA ASN A 35 -22.52 -5.98 30.91
C ASN A 35 -23.35 -4.88 30.22
N GLU A 36 -23.58 -5.09 28.93
CA GLU A 36 -24.53 -4.40 28.04
C GLU A 36 -24.10 -3.03 27.51
N LYS A 37 -23.36 -3.02 26.38
CA LYS A 37 -23.81 -2.38 25.12
C LYS A 37 -22.74 -2.56 24.04
N LEU A 38 -23.11 -3.23 22.94
CA LEU A 38 -22.83 -2.84 21.55
C LEU A 38 -23.18 -4.01 20.64
N ILE A 39 -24.43 -4.02 20.16
CA ILE A 39 -24.85 -4.88 19.04
C ILE A 39 -24.59 -4.08 17.76
N PRO A 40 -23.87 -4.63 16.76
CA PRO A 40 -23.67 -3.94 15.50
C PRO A 40 -25.01 -3.80 14.78
N HIS A 41 -25.45 -2.56 14.55
CA HIS A 41 -26.59 -2.27 13.67
C HIS A 41 -26.12 -1.47 12.46
N SER A 42 -26.48 -1.97 11.28
CA SER A 42 -26.16 -1.38 9.98
C SER A 42 -26.98 -0.12 9.76
N THR A 43 -26.42 1.09 9.86
CA THR A 43 -27.10 2.29 9.30
C THR A 43 -26.24 3.54 9.09
N SER A 44 -24.91 3.48 9.14
CA SER A 44 -24.08 4.61 8.68
C SER A 44 -23.58 4.29 7.27
N ARG A 45 -24.22 4.86 6.24
CA ARG A 45 -23.91 4.62 4.82
C ARG A 45 -22.97 5.70 4.29
N ILE A 46 -21.68 5.41 4.32
CA ILE A 46 -20.76 5.78 3.22
C ILE A 46 -21.15 4.82 2.08
N PRO A 47 -21.63 5.26 0.90
CA PRO A 47 -22.05 4.35 -0.16
C PRO A 47 -21.10 3.16 -0.33
N HIS A 48 -21.65 1.96 -0.11
CA HIS A 48 -20.99 0.67 -0.32
C HIS A 48 -19.96 0.20 0.72
N TRP A 49 -19.77 0.93 1.82
CA TRP A 49 -19.03 0.43 2.99
C TRP A 49 -19.86 0.65 4.27
N THR A 50 -20.13 -0.43 4.99
CA THR A 50 -20.94 -0.40 6.21
C THR A 50 -20.08 -0.71 7.42
N LEU A 51 -19.76 0.32 8.19
CA LEU A 51 -19.37 0.14 9.58
C LEU A 51 -20.62 -0.13 10.42
N GLY A 52 -20.55 -1.11 11.31
CA GLY A 52 -21.62 -1.46 12.25
C GLY A 52 -21.79 -0.43 13.39
N LEU A 53 -21.85 0.87 13.07
CA LEU A 53 -22.00 1.95 14.05
C LEU A 53 -23.47 2.40 14.14
N THR A 54 -23.95 2.58 15.37
CA THR A 54 -25.24 3.22 15.62
C THR A 54 -25.14 4.71 15.29
N GLN A 55 -26.26 5.32 14.86
CA GLN A 55 -26.31 6.77 14.62
C GLN A 55 -25.87 7.57 15.86
N GLN A 56 -26.21 7.10 17.06
CA GLN A 56 -25.82 7.73 18.32
C GLN A 56 -24.30 7.69 18.52
N TYR A 57 -23.66 6.55 18.25
CA TYR A 57 -22.21 6.42 18.38
C TYR A 57 -21.48 7.21 17.28
N TRP A 58 -22.03 7.24 16.06
CA TRP A 58 -21.53 8.11 14.99
C TRP A 58 -21.52 9.57 15.43
N SER A 59 -22.66 10.12 15.88
CA SER A 59 -22.72 11.51 16.34
C SER A 59 -21.78 11.78 17.51
N SER A 60 -21.60 10.82 18.42
CA SER A 60 -20.62 10.93 19.51
C SER A 60 -19.18 10.95 19.00
N LEU A 61 -18.82 10.11 18.03
CA LEU A 61 -17.48 10.07 17.44
C LEU A 61 -17.14 11.36 16.72
N ILE A 62 -18.07 11.88 15.92
CA ILE A 62 -17.87 13.15 15.21
C ILE A 62 -17.70 14.31 16.20
N SER A 63 -18.47 14.34 17.28
CA SER A 63 -18.26 15.35 18.33
C SER A 63 -16.88 15.25 19.00
N LYS A 64 -16.28 14.04 19.04
CA LYS A 64 -14.96 13.79 19.62
C LYS A 64 -13.80 14.15 18.69
N SER A 65 -14.02 14.29 17.37
CA SER A 65 -12.96 14.78 16.47
C SER A 65 -12.54 16.21 16.83
N CYS A 66 -13.46 17.01 17.36
CA CYS A 66 -13.18 18.37 17.81
C CYS A 66 -12.56 18.46 19.22
N THR A 67 -12.44 17.34 19.95
CA THR A 67 -11.93 17.30 21.33
C THR A 67 -11.10 16.03 21.56
N PRO A 68 -9.82 15.99 21.17
CA PRO A 68 -8.97 14.79 21.26
C PRO A 68 -8.67 14.32 22.70
N THR A 69 -9.15 15.03 23.72
CA THR A 69 -8.71 14.89 25.12
C THR A 69 -9.10 13.59 25.82
N GLU A 70 -9.97 12.77 25.23
CA GLU A 70 -10.52 11.58 25.91
C GLU A 70 -10.01 10.24 25.34
N SER A 71 -9.64 10.16 24.06
CA SER A 71 -9.19 8.92 23.42
C SER A 71 -8.58 9.15 22.03
N ASP A 72 -7.27 8.91 21.90
CA ASP A 72 -6.56 8.97 20.61
C ASP A 72 -7.18 8.03 19.56
N LEU A 73 -7.61 6.83 19.96
CA LEU A 73 -8.19 5.85 19.02
C LEU A 73 -9.53 6.32 18.44
N GLU A 74 -10.40 6.90 19.27
CA GLU A 74 -11.69 7.42 18.81
C GLU A 74 -11.50 8.67 17.94
N PHE A 75 -10.52 9.52 18.28
CA PHE A 75 -10.14 10.67 17.47
C PHE A 75 -9.61 10.25 16.08
N LEU A 76 -8.69 9.30 16.02
CA LEU A 76 -8.17 8.74 14.76
C LEU A 76 -9.29 8.09 13.94
N LEU A 77 -10.20 7.36 14.58
CA LEU A 77 -11.36 6.76 13.90
C LEU A 77 -12.26 7.86 13.33
N ALA A 78 -12.63 8.85 14.13
CA ALA A 78 -13.47 9.96 13.68
C ALA A 78 -12.84 10.69 12.49
N THR A 79 -11.52 10.92 12.52
CA THR A 79 -10.78 11.55 11.40
C THR A 79 -10.86 10.70 10.13
N CYS A 80 -10.69 9.37 10.22
CA CYS A 80 -10.84 8.49 9.05
C CYS A 80 -12.23 8.63 8.41
N LEU A 81 -13.27 8.66 9.26
CA LEU A 81 -14.67 8.75 8.83
C LEU A 81 -15.01 10.11 8.22
N LEU A 82 -14.48 11.19 8.77
CA LEU A 82 -14.64 12.53 8.23
C LEU A 82 -13.96 12.68 6.88
N LEU A 83 -12.75 12.14 6.70
CA LEU A 83 -12.06 12.15 5.42
C LEU A 83 -12.85 11.35 4.36
N LEU A 84 -13.34 10.16 4.71
CA LEU A 84 -14.20 9.36 3.82
C LEU A 84 -15.48 10.12 3.44
N ASP A 85 -16.18 10.71 4.42
CA ASP A 85 -17.39 11.50 4.16
C ASP A 85 -17.08 12.71 3.26
N ARG A 86 -15.93 13.36 3.45
CA ARG A 86 -15.50 14.51 2.64
C ARG A 86 -15.29 14.15 1.17
N PHE A 87 -14.73 12.98 0.86
CA PHE A 87 -14.56 12.53 -0.52
C PHE A 87 -15.89 12.22 -1.21
N GLU A 88 -16.92 11.84 -0.45
CA GLU A 88 -18.25 11.52 -0.97
C GLU A 88 -19.18 12.74 -1.00
N ASN A 89 -18.99 13.67 -0.07
CA ASN A 89 -19.77 14.87 0.12
C ASN A 89 -18.83 16.10 0.21
N PRO A 90 -18.24 16.56 -0.91
CA PRO A 90 -17.24 17.64 -0.92
C PRO A 90 -17.70 18.95 -0.26
N ASP A 91 -19.00 19.24 -0.37
CA ASP A 91 -19.62 20.48 0.13
C ASP A 91 -19.85 20.51 1.64
N ARG A 92 -19.68 19.37 2.35
CA ARG A 92 -19.86 19.33 3.80
C ARG A 92 -18.67 19.97 4.50
N SER A 93 -18.95 20.92 5.39
CA SER A 93 -17.92 21.58 6.18
C SER A 93 -17.38 20.66 7.29
N SER A 94 -16.06 20.52 7.36
CA SER A 94 -15.29 20.08 8.51
C SER A 94 -14.09 21.01 8.68
N ASP A 95 -13.66 21.25 9.91
CA ASP A 95 -12.57 22.19 10.24
C ASP A 95 -11.22 21.45 10.33
N PHE A 96 -10.84 20.80 9.23
CA PHE A 96 -9.60 20.02 9.18
C PHE A 96 -8.34 20.88 9.36
N GLU A 97 -8.42 22.19 9.09
CA GLU A 97 -7.29 23.10 9.27
C GLU A 97 -6.98 23.29 10.76
N TRP A 98 -8.01 23.57 11.57
CA TRP A 98 -7.84 23.61 13.02
C TRP A 98 -7.45 22.25 13.60
N GLU A 99 -8.09 21.16 13.16
CA GLU A 99 -7.75 19.80 13.62
C GLU A 99 -6.27 19.46 13.32
N TRP A 100 -5.76 19.87 12.15
CA TRP A 100 -4.36 19.65 11.78
C TRP A 100 -3.39 20.40 12.69
N ASP A 101 -3.61 21.69 12.91
CA ASP A 101 -2.69 22.52 13.72
C ASP A 101 -2.61 22.05 15.18
N GLU A 102 -3.73 21.61 15.75
CA GLU A 102 -3.79 21.17 17.15
C GLU A 102 -3.45 19.68 17.34
N CYS A 103 -3.75 18.82 16.35
CA CYS A 103 -3.74 17.36 16.54
C CYS A 103 -2.77 16.59 15.64
N ALA A 104 -1.95 17.26 14.81
CA ALA A 104 -1.04 16.56 13.90
C ALA A 104 -0.12 15.54 14.60
N ASP A 105 0.30 15.82 15.83
CA ASP A 105 1.14 14.91 16.60
C ASP A 105 0.44 13.61 17.02
N ILE A 106 -0.89 13.63 17.16
CA ILE A 106 -1.70 12.43 17.41
C ILE A 106 -1.73 11.55 16.14
N TYR A 107 -1.85 12.16 14.96
CA TYR A 107 -1.73 11.41 13.70
C TYR A 107 -0.35 10.78 13.55
N ARG A 108 0.72 11.53 13.90
CA ARG A 108 2.11 11.05 13.80
C ARG A 108 2.44 9.94 14.79
N SER A 109 1.85 9.96 15.98
CA SER A 109 2.07 8.95 17.03
C SER A 109 1.34 7.63 16.74
N ALA A 110 0.39 7.60 15.80
CA ALA A 110 -0.34 6.40 15.42
C ALA A 110 0.59 5.32 14.82
N PRO A 111 0.20 4.02 14.92
CA PRO A 111 0.91 2.94 14.25
C PRO A 111 1.09 3.21 12.75
N ALA A 112 2.23 2.80 12.19
CA ALA A 112 2.66 3.23 10.85
C ALA A 112 1.61 3.06 9.73
N PRO A 113 0.87 1.94 9.63
CA PRO A 113 -0.18 1.81 8.62
C PRO A 113 -1.34 2.81 8.81
N ILE A 114 -1.76 3.05 10.06
CA ILE A 114 -2.84 3.99 10.39
C ILE A 114 -2.40 5.43 10.10
N ARG A 115 -1.18 5.79 10.52
CA ARG A 115 -0.58 7.09 10.21
C ARG A 115 -0.53 7.30 8.70
N SER A 116 0.11 6.38 7.97
CA SER A 116 0.28 6.49 6.50
C SER A 116 -1.07 6.74 5.82
N ALA A 117 -2.12 6.05 6.21
CA ALA A 117 -3.42 6.20 5.58
C ALA A 117 -4.12 7.52 5.87
N LEU A 118 -4.08 8.00 7.11
CA LEU A 118 -4.61 9.31 7.45
C LEU A 118 -3.85 10.39 6.66
N MET A 119 -2.53 10.28 6.63
CA MET A 119 -1.65 11.25 5.97
C MET A 119 -1.80 11.23 4.44
N ASN A 120 -1.91 10.04 3.83
CA ASN A 120 -2.25 9.93 2.41
C ASN A 120 -3.68 10.38 2.12
N GLY A 121 -4.62 10.13 3.04
CA GLY A 121 -5.99 10.63 2.98
C GLY A 121 -6.03 12.16 2.92
N PHE A 122 -5.31 12.83 3.83
CA PHE A 122 -5.14 14.29 3.83
C PHE A 122 -4.44 14.80 2.58
N GLU A 123 -3.32 14.20 2.17
CA GLU A 123 -2.58 14.63 0.99
C GLU A 123 -3.42 14.50 -0.29
N VAL A 124 -4.13 13.38 -0.46
CA VAL A 124 -5.06 13.22 -1.60
C VAL A 124 -6.21 14.22 -1.48
N ALA A 125 -6.81 14.40 -0.31
CA ALA A 125 -7.89 15.36 -0.13
C ALA A 125 -7.43 16.78 -0.50
N ARG A 126 -6.19 17.16 -0.15
CA ARG A 126 -5.58 18.43 -0.53
C ARG A 126 -5.40 18.55 -2.04
N GLN A 127 -4.91 17.51 -2.72
CA GLN A 127 -4.78 17.49 -4.18
C GLN A 127 -6.12 17.65 -4.94
N TYR A 128 -7.25 17.38 -4.27
CA TYR A 128 -8.60 17.54 -4.79
C TYR A 128 -9.32 18.79 -4.23
N ASP A 129 -8.61 19.71 -3.58
CA ASP A 129 -9.16 20.92 -2.95
C ASP A 129 -10.27 20.64 -1.93
N LEU A 130 -10.23 19.48 -1.27
CA LEU A 130 -11.22 19.05 -0.27
C LEU A 130 -10.87 19.49 1.16
N VAL A 131 -9.61 19.88 1.39
CA VAL A 131 -9.08 20.40 2.65
C VAL A 131 -8.14 21.58 2.39
N SER A 132 -7.73 22.31 3.43
CA SER A 132 -6.83 23.46 3.31
C SER A 132 -5.48 23.08 2.70
N GLU A 133 -4.93 23.97 1.86
CA GLU A 133 -3.58 23.90 1.31
C GLU A 133 -2.46 23.98 2.37
N GLN A 134 -2.80 24.31 3.62
CA GLN A 134 -1.86 24.32 4.75
C GLN A 134 -1.62 22.92 5.34
N ILE A 135 -2.53 21.97 5.11
CA ILE A 135 -2.42 20.59 5.59
C ILE A 135 -1.35 19.87 4.75
N ARG A 136 -0.11 19.85 5.24
CA ARG A 136 1.05 19.31 4.50
C ARG A 136 1.72 18.19 5.29
N PRO A 137 1.23 16.94 5.16
CA PRO A 137 1.98 15.78 5.63
C PRO A 137 3.39 15.75 5.05
N THR A 138 4.38 15.42 5.87
CA THR A 138 5.75 15.23 5.41
C THR A 138 5.90 13.87 4.71
N LYS A 139 7.00 13.67 3.97
CA LYS A 139 7.28 12.37 3.34
C LYS A 139 7.32 11.22 4.36
N GLY A 140 7.83 11.45 5.57
CA GLY A 140 7.86 10.43 6.62
C GLY A 140 6.47 10.10 7.16
N ASP A 141 5.57 11.09 7.20
CA ASP A 141 4.18 10.92 7.61
C ASP A 141 3.41 10.01 6.65
N LEU A 142 3.70 10.13 5.35
CA LEU A 142 3.06 9.37 4.26
C LEU A 142 3.51 7.91 4.15
N THR A 143 4.65 7.54 4.74
CA THR A 143 5.22 6.20 4.52
C THR A 143 4.86 5.22 5.63
N THR A 144 4.44 4.01 5.24
CA THR A 144 4.26 2.87 6.15
C THR A 144 5.60 2.26 6.54
N TYR A 145 6.53 2.13 5.58
CA TYR A 145 7.85 1.53 5.76
C TYR A 145 8.95 2.49 5.29
N SER A 146 10.04 2.57 6.03
CA SER A 146 11.24 3.29 5.61
C SER A 146 11.94 2.57 4.45
N THR A 147 12.69 3.32 3.64
CA THR A 147 13.49 2.75 2.55
C THR A 147 14.47 1.69 3.06
N SER A 148 15.05 1.87 4.25
CA SER A 148 15.96 0.88 4.86
C SER A 148 15.29 -0.44 5.22
N GLU A 149 14.02 -0.41 5.66
CA GLU A 149 13.25 -1.62 5.98
C GLU A 149 12.86 -2.41 4.72
N ILE A 150 12.88 -1.78 3.55
CA ILE A 150 12.48 -2.38 2.28
C ILE A 150 13.70 -2.86 1.49
N ILE A 151 14.68 -1.99 1.29
CA ILE A 151 15.79 -2.24 0.36
C ILE A 151 16.62 -3.43 0.81
N ALA A 152 17.03 -3.50 2.08
CA ALA A 152 17.89 -4.60 2.54
C ALA A 152 17.24 -5.99 2.32
N PRO A 153 15.98 -6.24 2.74
CA PRO A 153 15.31 -7.49 2.43
C PRO A 153 15.12 -7.78 0.94
N LEU A 154 14.85 -6.78 0.09
CA LEU A 154 14.79 -6.98 -1.36
C LEU A 154 16.15 -7.44 -1.92
N LEU A 155 17.23 -6.83 -1.46
CA LEU A 155 18.58 -7.23 -1.89
C LEU A 155 18.95 -8.63 -1.40
N ASP A 156 18.49 -9.03 -0.22
CA ASP A 156 18.67 -10.40 0.28
C ASP A 156 17.95 -11.42 -0.60
N ILE A 157 16.70 -11.14 -1.02
CA ILE A 157 15.96 -11.98 -1.98
C ILE A 157 16.71 -12.08 -3.32
N ALA A 158 17.19 -10.95 -3.85
CA ALA A 158 17.95 -10.93 -5.10
C ALA A 158 19.25 -11.72 -5.00
N ARG A 159 19.99 -11.59 -3.88
CA ARG A 159 21.28 -12.28 -3.67
C ARG A 159 21.11 -13.77 -3.36
N ALA A 160 19.92 -14.20 -2.93
CA ALA A 160 19.62 -15.61 -2.71
C ALA A 160 19.49 -16.43 -3.99
N LEU A 161 19.45 -15.78 -5.17
CA LEU A 161 19.49 -16.49 -6.45
C LEU A 161 20.67 -17.46 -6.50
N THR A 162 20.41 -18.70 -6.88
CA THR A 162 21.40 -19.76 -7.02
C THR A 162 22.22 -19.59 -8.31
N ASN A 163 23.31 -20.35 -8.43
CA ASN A 163 24.09 -20.35 -9.67
C ASN A 163 23.26 -20.87 -10.85
N GLU A 164 22.41 -21.85 -10.61
CA GLU A 164 21.53 -22.45 -11.61
C GLU A 164 20.49 -21.44 -12.08
N GLU A 165 19.79 -20.76 -11.15
CA GLU A 165 18.82 -19.72 -11.47
C GLU A 165 19.44 -18.57 -12.26
N ARG A 166 20.62 -18.09 -11.83
CA ARG A 166 21.34 -17.03 -12.56
C ARG A 166 21.74 -17.45 -13.97
N ALA A 167 21.98 -18.75 -14.22
CA ALA A 167 22.35 -19.25 -15.54
C ALA A 167 21.12 -19.28 -16.45
N GLU A 168 19.98 -19.70 -15.91
CA GLU A 168 18.69 -19.69 -16.62
C GLU A 168 18.23 -18.27 -16.95
N ILE A 169 18.30 -17.34 -15.97
CA ILE A 169 18.00 -15.92 -16.19
C ILE A 169 18.81 -15.36 -17.36
N ALA A 170 20.11 -15.66 -17.45
CA ALA A 170 20.97 -15.13 -18.50
C ALA A 170 20.57 -15.57 -19.93
N THR A 171 19.69 -16.57 -20.06
CA THR A 171 19.16 -17.04 -21.36
C THR A 171 17.86 -16.36 -21.78
N ALA A 172 17.24 -15.56 -20.91
CA ALA A 172 15.87 -15.05 -21.10
C ALA A 172 15.70 -14.15 -22.34
N ASP A 173 16.75 -13.46 -22.78
CA ASP A 173 16.75 -12.65 -24.01
C ASP A 173 16.97 -13.53 -25.26
N TYR A 174 16.16 -14.59 -25.39
CA TYR A 174 16.22 -15.56 -26.50
C TYR A 174 17.61 -16.16 -26.73
N GLY A 175 18.40 -16.33 -25.67
CA GLY A 175 19.79 -16.81 -25.74
C GLY A 175 20.80 -15.81 -26.33
N CYS A 176 20.43 -14.55 -26.49
CA CYS A 176 21.32 -13.49 -26.94
C CYS A 176 22.36 -13.17 -25.86
N ASN A 177 23.66 -13.18 -26.21
CA ASN A 177 24.75 -12.70 -25.35
C ASN A 177 24.76 -13.27 -23.91
N ILE A 178 24.42 -14.56 -23.75
CA ILE A 178 24.24 -15.24 -22.45
C ILE A 178 25.40 -14.96 -21.49
N ASP A 179 26.64 -15.16 -21.92
CA ASP A 179 27.82 -14.97 -21.06
C ASP A 179 27.96 -13.53 -20.55
N LYS A 180 27.55 -12.55 -21.35
CA LYS A 180 27.59 -11.13 -20.98
C LYS A 180 26.47 -10.78 -20.00
N HIS A 181 25.25 -11.27 -20.21
CA HIS A 181 24.16 -11.14 -19.24
C HIS A 181 24.53 -11.81 -17.92
N ARG A 182 25.10 -13.01 -17.98
CA ARG A 182 25.51 -13.75 -16.80
C ARG A 182 26.57 -13.01 -16.01
N SER A 183 27.64 -12.58 -16.67
CA SER A 183 28.72 -11.84 -16.03
C SER A 183 28.24 -10.52 -15.41
N ALA A 184 27.34 -9.81 -16.10
CA ALA A 184 26.77 -8.56 -15.60
C ALA A 184 25.82 -8.78 -14.41
N LEU A 185 25.03 -9.86 -14.42
CA LEU A 185 24.16 -10.23 -13.29
C LEU A 185 24.98 -10.60 -12.04
N ASP A 186 26.05 -11.39 -12.22
CA ASP A 186 26.94 -11.72 -11.11
C ASP A 186 27.63 -10.46 -10.57
N ALA A 187 28.08 -9.54 -11.43
CA ALA A 187 28.66 -8.27 -11.00
C ALA A 187 27.65 -7.38 -10.25
N LEU A 188 26.41 -7.31 -10.74
CA LEU A 188 25.32 -6.57 -10.10
C LEU A 188 25.04 -7.09 -8.69
N LEU A 189 24.88 -8.39 -8.52
CA LEU A 189 24.53 -9.00 -7.22
C LEU A 189 25.67 -8.91 -6.19
N ASN A 190 26.92 -8.87 -6.67
CA ASN A 190 28.11 -8.66 -5.85
C ASN A 190 28.37 -7.18 -5.52
N SER A 191 27.70 -6.25 -6.18
CA SER A 191 27.79 -4.83 -5.83
C SER A 191 27.07 -4.55 -4.50
N ALA A 192 27.45 -3.46 -3.84
CA ALA A 192 26.91 -3.12 -2.52
C ALA A 192 25.40 -2.81 -2.56
N ASP A 193 24.93 -2.15 -3.63
CA ASP A 193 23.58 -1.60 -3.76
C ASP A 193 22.73 -2.26 -4.86
N CYS A 194 23.29 -3.21 -5.62
CA CYS A 194 22.61 -3.93 -6.70
C CYS A 194 21.88 -3.00 -7.69
N ARG A 195 22.52 -1.87 -8.03
CA ARG A 195 21.94 -0.87 -8.93
C ARG A 195 22.24 -1.15 -10.39
N PHE A 196 21.20 -1.01 -11.22
CA PHE A 196 21.39 -0.95 -12.65
C PHE A 196 22.17 0.31 -13.03
N HIS A 197 23.13 0.14 -13.92
CA HIS A 197 23.71 1.23 -14.69
C HIS A 197 23.04 1.21 -16.05
N ASP A 198 22.70 2.38 -16.63
CA ASP A 198 21.98 2.52 -17.91
C ASP A 198 22.60 1.68 -19.03
N SER A 199 22.20 0.41 -19.09
CA SER A 199 22.81 -0.62 -19.90
C SER A 199 21.83 -1.77 -20.04
N TRP A 200 21.88 -2.41 -21.21
CA TRP A 200 21.08 -3.59 -21.55
C TRP A 200 21.40 -4.79 -20.64
N PHE A 201 22.63 -4.88 -20.14
CA PHE A 201 23.15 -6.03 -19.39
C PHE A 201 23.30 -5.67 -17.90
N PRO A 202 22.63 -6.35 -16.95
CA PRO A 202 21.70 -7.47 -17.11
C PRO A 202 20.22 -7.03 -17.16
N THR A 203 19.93 -5.73 -17.25
CA THR A 203 18.59 -5.16 -17.08
C THR A 203 17.52 -5.84 -17.94
N GLU A 204 17.84 -6.18 -19.20
CA GLU A 204 16.87 -6.84 -20.09
C GLU A 204 16.41 -8.19 -19.55
N VAL A 205 17.34 -9.12 -19.31
CA VAL A 205 17.00 -10.47 -18.85
C VAL A 205 16.33 -10.45 -17.47
N VAL A 206 16.75 -9.55 -16.58
CA VAL A 206 16.10 -9.37 -15.28
C VAL A 206 14.66 -8.88 -15.46
N SER A 207 14.46 -7.93 -16.37
CA SER A 207 13.13 -7.42 -16.69
C SER A 207 12.23 -8.51 -17.29
N LEU A 208 12.72 -9.27 -18.27
CA LEU A 208 11.98 -10.37 -18.90
C LEU A 208 11.56 -11.44 -17.89
N VAL A 209 12.49 -11.87 -17.02
CA VAL A 209 12.18 -12.88 -15.98
C VAL A 209 11.20 -12.34 -14.95
N ALA A 210 11.35 -11.10 -14.50
CA ALA A 210 10.41 -10.46 -13.56
C ALA A 210 9.00 -10.25 -14.17
N TYR A 211 8.86 -10.30 -15.50
CA TYR A 211 7.56 -10.21 -16.17
C TYR A 211 6.83 -11.56 -16.20
N VAL A 212 7.55 -12.69 -16.29
CA VAL A 212 6.96 -14.02 -16.42
C VAL A 212 6.73 -14.65 -15.05
N SER A 213 5.50 -14.56 -14.55
CA SER A 213 5.09 -15.23 -13.30
C SER A 213 5.43 -16.73 -13.32
N GLY A 214 6.11 -17.19 -12.27
CA GLY A 214 6.52 -18.59 -12.10
C GLY A 214 7.78 -19.00 -12.85
N ALA A 215 8.44 -18.07 -13.56
CA ALA A 215 9.76 -18.32 -14.12
C ALA A 215 10.81 -18.55 -13.02
N THR A 216 11.80 -19.37 -13.31
CA THR A 216 12.98 -19.54 -12.46
C THR A 216 13.65 -18.19 -12.21
N GLY A 217 13.79 -17.81 -10.93
CA GLY A 217 14.34 -16.51 -10.55
C GLY A 217 13.35 -15.33 -10.55
N PHE A 218 12.05 -15.55 -10.77
CA PHE A 218 11.01 -14.52 -10.77
C PHE A 218 11.06 -13.61 -9.53
N GLU A 219 11.21 -14.20 -8.33
CA GLU A 219 11.25 -13.45 -7.07
C GLU A 219 12.49 -12.55 -6.98
N GLY A 220 13.67 -13.11 -7.24
CA GLY A 220 14.94 -12.36 -7.21
C GLY A 220 14.99 -11.23 -8.24
N CYS A 221 14.52 -11.50 -9.46
CA CYS A 221 14.45 -10.48 -10.51
C CYS A 221 13.41 -9.39 -10.18
N SER A 222 12.25 -9.77 -9.63
CA SER A 222 11.26 -8.78 -9.17
C SER A 222 11.82 -7.90 -8.05
N ALA A 223 12.57 -8.48 -7.11
CA ALA A 223 13.20 -7.73 -6.04
C ALA A 223 14.24 -6.73 -6.54
N LEU A 224 15.06 -7.10 -7.55
CA LEU A 224 15.99 -6.18 -8.21
C LEU A 224 15.27 -5.01 -8.89
N ILE A 225 14.20 -5.28 -9.64
CA ILE A 225 13.39 -4.25 -10.30
C ILE A 225 12.84 -3.27 -9.26
N LEU A 226 12.24 -3.77 -8.17
CA LEU A 226 11.63 -2.93 -7.14
C LEU A 226 12.64 -2.11 -6.35
N ALA A 227 13.80 -2.68 -6.02
CA ALA A 227 14.87 -1.94 -5.36
C ALA A 227 15.38 -0.77 -6.21
N ASN A 228 15.50 -0.99 -7.52
CA ASN A 228 15.91 0.06 -8.47
C ASN A 228 14.80 1.09 -8.72
N ALA A 229 13.53 0.67 -8.77
CA ALA A 229 12.38 1.56 -8.88
C ALA A 229 12.30 2.54 -7.70
N ILE A 230 12.54 2.07 -6.47
CA ILE A 230 12.60 2.95 -5.29
C ILE A 230 13.73 3.99 -5.42
N TYR A 231 14.87 3.58 -5.99
CA TYR A 231 16.01 4.48 -6.14
C TYR A 231 15.79 5.57 -7.19
N ASN A 232 15.19 5.24 -8.33
CA ASN A 232 15.00 6.16 -9.45
C ASN A 232 13.60 6.78 -9.52
N ASN A 233 12.77 6.59 -8.48
CA ASN A 233 11.35 6.98 -8.44
C ASN A 233 10.52 6.38 -9.59
N ASP A 234 10.77 5.12 -9.92
CA ASP A 234 10.08 4.35 -10.96
C ASP A 234 10.02 5.06 -12.32
N ASN A 235 11.09 5.77 -12.70
CA ASN A 235 11.13 6.67 -13.87
C ASN A 235 10.87 6.00 -15.24
N SER A 236 10.85 4.67 -15.29
CA SER A 236 10.55 3.87 -16.48
C SER A 236 9.33 2.97 -16.27
N ASP A 237 8.46 3.31 -15.31
CA ASP A 237 7.20 2.61 -15.00
C ASP A 237 7.37 1.10 -14.77
N SER A 238 8.55 0.70 -14.30
CA SER A 238 8.93 -0.70 -14.22
C SER A 238 8.17 -1.40 -13.09
N ALA A 239 7.99 -0.75 -11.95
CA ALA A 239 7.20 -1.29 -10.86
C ALA A 239 5.69 -1.16 -11.14
N SER A 240 5.20 0.00 -11.61
CA SER A 240 3.79 0.19 -11.93
C SER A 240 3.28 -0.85 -12.95
N TYR A 241 4.04 -1.10 -14.02
CA TYR A 241 3.74 -2.12 -15.03
C TYR A 241 3.81 -3.55 -14.46
N ARG A 242 4.74 -3.83 -13.54
CA ARG A 242 4.82 -5.14 -12.86
C ARG A 242 3.63 -5.38 -11.94
N TRP A 243 3.17 -4.39 -11.19
CA TRP A 243 1.95 -4.51 -10.38
C TRP A 243 0.74 -4.86 -11.25
N GLN A 244 0.55 -4.11 -12.34
CA GLN A 244 -0.55 -4.32 -13.27
C GLN A 244 -0.61 -5.78 -13.76
N SER A 245 0.54 -6.29 -14.18
CA SER A 245 0.71 -7.59 -14.83
C SER A 245 0.69 -8.76 -13.84
N ASN A 246 1.36 -8.62 -12.70
CA ASN A 246 1.74 -9.74 -11.83
C ASN A 246 1.22 -9.63 -10.38
N LYS A 247 0.32 -8.68 -10.07
CA LYS A 247 -0.24 -8.53 -8.71
C LYS A 247 -0.65 -9.85 -8.07
N PHE A 248 -1.41 -10.71 -8.74
CA PHE A 248 -1.85 -11.98 -8.15
C PHE A 248 -0.68 -12.88 -7.74
N SER A 249 0.33 -12.98 -8.61
CA SER A 249 1.55 -13.74 -8.33
C SER A 249 2.29 -13.18 -7.13
N TYR A 250 2.42 -11.85 -7.00
CA TYR A 250 3.04 -11.22 -5.83
C TYR A 250 2.26 -11.48 -4.54
N LEU A 251 0.94 -11.53 -4.62
CA LEU A 251 0.06 -11.79 -3.49
C LEU A 251 0.07 -13.26 -3.05
N ASP A 252 0.42 -14.17 -3.95
CA ASP A 252 0.56 -15.61 -3.68
C ASP A 252 1.96 -16.02 -3.19
N LEU A 253 2.94 -15.11 -3.18
CA LEU A 253 4.28 -15.43 -2.72
C LEU A 253 4.31 -15.83 -1.23
N PRO A 254 5.22 -16.73 -0.83
CA PRO A 254 5.47 -17.01 0.58
C PRO A 254 5.81 -15.73 1.34
N LEU A 255 5.37 -15.64 2.60
CA LEU A 255 5.48 -14.41 3.41
C LEU A 255 6.91 -13.81 3.42
N ALA A 256 7.94 -14.67 3.43
CA ALA A 256 9.35 -14.23 3.43
C ALA A 256 9.72 -13.38 2.20
N ALA A 257 9.22 -13.74 1.01
CA ALA A 257 9.45 -13.01 -0.23
C ALA A 257 8.35 -11.96 -0.49
N GLY A 258 7.10 -12.32 -0.20
CA GLY A 258 5.94 -11.47 -0.44
C GLY A 258 5.98 -10.19 0.39
N LYS A 259 6.35 -10.24 1.68
CA LYS A 259 6.35 -9.05 2.54
C LYS A 259 7.27 -7.93 2.00
N PRO A 260 8.55 -8.16 1.69
CA PRO A 260 9.41 -7.14 1.10
C PRO A 260 8.90 -6.60 -0.23
N ILE A 261 8.43 -7.48 -1.13
CA ILE A 261 7.90 -7.11 -2.45
C ILE A 261 6.68 -6.19 -2.32
N ILE A 262 5.71 -6.56 -1.47
CA ILE A 262 4.51 -5.75 -1.24
C ILE A 262 4.85 -4.42 -0.55
N SER A 263 5.79 -4.44 0.39
CA SER A 263 6.26 -3.21 1.06
C SER A 263 6.90 -2.23 0.08
N ALA A 264 7.57 -2.73 -0.96
CA ALA A 264 8.14 -1.91 -2.02
C ALA A 264 7.07 -1.22 -2.87
N PHE A 265 6.05 -1.96 -3.35
CA PHE A 265 4.91 -1.36 -4.05
C PHE A 265 4.20 -0.32 -3.19
N ARG A 266 4.00 -0.63 -1.90
CA ARG A 266 3.38 0.27 -0.93
C ARG A 266 4.14 1.59 -0.84
N HIS A 267 5.46 1.51 -0.68
CA HIS A 267 6.33 2.69 -0.59
C HIS A 267 6.32 3.53 -1.88
N LEU A 268 6.33 2.89 -3.05
CA LEU A 268 6.25 3.60 -4.33
C LEU A 268 4.94 4.39 -4.47
N TYR A 269 3.81 3.76 -4.16
CA TYR A 269 2.51 4.45 -4.11
C TYR A 269 2.52 5.64 -3.13
N GLU A 270 3.06 5.44 -1.93
CA GLU A 270 3.07 6.46 -0.87
C GLU A 270 3.95 7.66 -1.23
N THR A 271 5.05 7.44 -1.96
CA THR A 271 6.10 8.45 -2.18
C THR A 271 6.07 9.13 -3.55
N ILE A 272 5.49 8.50 -4.57
CA ILE A 272 5.42 9.01 -5.95
C ILE A 272 3.98 9.48 -6.22
N THR A 273 3.80 10.78 -6.45
CA THR A 273 2.47 11.42 -6.50
C THR A 273 1.59 10.87 -7.63
N ASP A 274 2.17 10.66 -8.80
CA ASP A 274 1.54 10.22 -10.03
C ASP A 274 1.69 8.71 -10.30
N TRP A 275 2.11 7.93 -9.29
CA TRP A 275 2.24 6.49 -9.43
C TRP A 275 0.88 5.84 -9.69
N ASP A 276 0.70 5.31 -10.90
CA ASP A 276 -0.54 4.69 -11.34
C ASP A 276 -0.23 3.40 -12.11
N PRO A 277 -0.53 2.21 -11.58
CA PRO A 277 -0.31 0.94 -12.29
C PRO A 277 -1.37 0.69 -13.39
N PHE A 278 -2.27 1.63 -13.65
CA PHE A 278 -3.31 1.53 -14.67
C PHE A 278 -3.17 2.59 -15.76
N PHE A 279 -2.02 3.26 -15.88
CA PHE A 279 -1.76 4.39 -16.79
C PHE A 279 -2.18 4.13 -18.26
N ASP A 280 -2.00 2.90 -18.75
CA ASP A 280 -2.34 2.50 -20.13
C ASP A 280 -3.78 1.97 -20.31
N THR A 281 -4.57 1.91 -19.24
CA THR A 281 -5.92 1.35 -19.26
C THR A 281 -6.94 2.38 -18.79
N PHE A 282 -8.14 2.36 -19.36
CA PHE A 282 -9.26 3.10 -18.78
C PHE A 282 -9.51 2.57 -17.37
N ALA A 283 -9.10 3.35 -16.36
CA ALA A 283 -9.37 3.03 -14.97
C ALA A 283 -10.90 2.90 -14.82
N PRO A 284 -11.42 1.73 -14.42
CA PRO A 284 -12.85 1.55 -14.22
C PRO A 284 -13.37 2.54 -13.16
N GLU A 285 -14.68 2.80 -13.17
CA GLU A 285 -15.35 3.59 -12.11
C GLU A 285 -15.08 3.03 -10.70
N ARG A 286 -14.67 1.76 -10.60
CA ARG A 286 -14.20 1.09 -9.36
C ARG A 286 -13.12 0.08 -9.66
N LEU A 287 -12.09 0.05 -8.82
CA LEU A 287 -11.07 -1.00 -8.85
C LEU A 287 -11.52 -2.22 -8.01
N PRO A 288 -11.41 -3.45 -8.55
CA PRO A 288 -11.60 -4.66 -7.75
C PRO A 288 -10.65 -4.71 -6.55
N LEU A 289 -11.05 -5.31 -5.41
CA LEU A 289 -10.25 -5.34 -4.17
C LEU A 289 -8.81 -5.84 -4.36
N HIS A 290 -8.60 -6.83 -5.23
CA HIS A 290 -7.26 -7.37 -5.51
C HIS A 290 -6.36 -6.41 -6.29
N SER A 291 -6.91 -5.30 -6.80
CA SER A 291 -6.15 -4.26 -7.51
C SER A 291 -5.42 -3.33 -6.55
N TYR A 292 -5.89 -3.23 -5.30
CA TYR A 292 -5.25 -2.43 -4.26
C TYR A 292 -3.98 -3.10 -3.74
N ILE A 293 -2.97 -2.28 -3.49
CA ILE A 293 -1.79 -2.70 -2.75
C ILE A 293 -2.24 -2.97 -1.31
N PRO A 294 -1.88 -4.12 -0.72
CA PRO A 294 -2.20 -4.44 0.67
C PRO A 294 -1.86 -3.30 1.62
N TRP A 295 -2.81 -3.00 2.50
CA TRP A 295 -2.67 -1.92 3.47
C TRP A 295 -1.43 -2.09 4.38
N ASN A 296 -1.18 -3.34 4.76
CA ASN A 296 -0.04 -3.78 5.56
C ASN A 296 0.43 -5.12 4.99
N SER A 297 1.75 -5.30 4.89
CA SER A 297 2.41 -6.52 4.43
C SER A 297 2.15 -7.75 5.31
N ASP A 298 1.74 -7.56 6.57
CA ASP A 298 1.69 -8.63 7.57
C ASP A 298 0.39 -9.45 7.58
N LYS A 299 -0.62 -9.01 6.82
CA LYS A 299 -1.89 -9.67 6.43
C LYS A 299 -2.97 -8.59 6.32
N ASP A 300 -3.65 -8.56 5.18
CA ASP A 300 -4.91 -7.82 5.04
C ASP A 300 -6.05 -8.70 5.59
N PRO A 301 -6.69 -8.34 6.71
CA PRO A 301 -7.69 -9.18 7.36
C PRO A 301 -8.97 -9.38 6.53
N GLU A 302 -9.20 -8.56 5.50
CA GLU A 302 -10.46 -8.57 4.72
C GLU A 302 -10.31 -9.12 3.29
N ARG A 303 -9.14 -9.62 2.89
CA ARG A 303 -8.94 -10.04 1.50
C ARG A 303 -9.64 -11.38 1.20
N PRO A 304 -10.60 -11.42 0.25
CA PRO A 304 -11.18 -12.68 -0.20
C PRO A 304 -10.13 -13.56 -0.88
N ALA A 305 -10.29 -14.88 -0.79
CA ALA A 305 -9.43 -15.84 -1.47
C ALA A 305 -9.31 -15.49 -2.97
N LEU A 306 -8.09 -15.56 -3.49
CA LEU A 306 -7.85 -15.23 -4.90
C LEU A 306 -8.72 -16.10 -5.81
N PRO A 307 -9.31 -15.52 -6.88
CA PRO A 307 -10.02 -16.31 -7.87
C PRO A 307 -9.07 -17.34 -8.45
N LYS A 308 -9.50 -18.60 -8.51
CA LYS A 308 -8.71 -19.67 -9.12
C LYS A 308 -8.38 -19.28 -10.57
N PRO A 309 -7.14 -19.51 -11.03
CA PRO A 309 -6.77 -19.20 -12.41
C PRO A 309 -7.74 -19.91 -13.36
N VAL A 310 -8.35 -19.13 -14.26
CA VAL A 310 -9.08 -19.69 -15.39
C VAL A 310 -8.03 -20.34 -16.30
N PRO A 311 -8.14 -21.64 -16.63
CA PRO A 311 -7.23 -22.26 -17.58
C PRO A 311 -7.24 -21.45 -18.87
N LYS A 312 -6.08 -21.05 -19.36
CA LYS A 312 -5.97 -20.48 -20.71
C LYS A 312 -6.49 -21.56 -21.66
N SER A 313 -7.53 -21.24 -22.42
CA SER A 313 -7.97 -22.07 -23.54
C SER A 313 -6.82 -22.13 -24.54
N GLU A 314 -6.37 -23.34 -24.84
CA GLU A 314 -5.41 -23.66 -25.91
C GLU A 314 -5.88 -23.17 -27.28
#